data_AF-A0A0D6KBD0-F1
#
_entry.id   AF-A0A0D6KBD0-F1
#
_cell.length_a   1.000
_cell.length_b   1.000
_cell.length_c   1.000
_cell.angle_alpha   90.00
_cell.angle_beta   90.00
_cell.angle_gamma   90.00
#
_symmetry.space_group_name_H-M   'P 1'
#
loop_
_entity.id
_entity.type
_entity.pdbx_description
1 polymer ?
#
loop_
_entity_poly.entity_id
_entity_poly.type
_entity_poly.pdbx_seq_one_letter_code
_entity_poly.pdbx_strand_id
1 'polypeptide(L)'
;MVSYLNPNSLPPVESSEFLPPIGNWARLGSLVLVGGVGGAIALASVIEYKVTVKGQASIRPAGELRLVQAATEGQITNVFVKENQVVKKGDVLATIDDSRLQTKKSQLQSNIQQTQLQLLQIDAQIKALNRQIKAETERKNRAVTSAQAELNRVQRNYQEKQITVKAEVAEVQANLNRAQQEWQQAQIELRSARANLQSTEAALKAAQTKRDRYQKVVQAGALSLNQLEEVQLEVAQQQQAVEVRRASIEAQQQIIAQQKQAVAAVRAKLQRAQATLNPSNAEIVIAQENIAQESAAGQATLATLNREWEALFQQRIQMRNQLQQDTRELQQVENDLHQTKITVTEDGIISGLNLRNPGQSVRMGEEIAQIVPSNAPLVIKAAVAPEDVSQLEIGQQVQMQVSACPYPDYGTLNPLLSL
;
A
#
# COMPACT_ATOMS: atom_id res chain seq x y z
N MET A 1 13.55 71.87 163.13
CA MET A 1 14.19 71.10 164.21
C MET A 1 14.16 69.64 163.80
N VAL A 2 15.35 69.02 163.65
CA VAL A 2 15.66 67.58 163.90
C VAL A 2 15.00 66.56 162.96
N SER A 3 15.63 65.52 162.37
CA SER A 3 17.01 65.03 162.21
C SER A 3 16.97 63.79 161.30
N TYR A 4 17.97 63.66 160.41
CA TYR A 4 18.78 62.47 160.06
C TYR A 4 18.17 61.04 160.01
N LEU A 5 18.26 60.35 158.85
CA LEU A 5 19.21 59.24 158.52
C LEU A 5 18.78 58.36 157.32
N ASN A 6 19.78 58.06 156.46
CA ASN A 6 19.91 57.04 155.40
C ASN A 6 19.95 55.61 156.04
N PRO A 7 20.24 54.46 155.36
CA PRO A 7 20.15 53.99 153.95
C PRO A 7 19.64 52.50 153.81
N ASN A 8 19.68 51.92 152.58
CA ASN A 8 19.80 50.48 152.23
C ASN A 8 18.69 49.45 152.53
N SER A 9 18.14 48.82 151.48
CA SER A 9 18.33 47.38 151.14
C SER A 9 17.29 46.88 150.12
N LEU A 10 17.78 46.37 148.98
CA LEU A 10 17.03 45.59 148.00
C LEU A 10 16.88 44.14 148.48
N PRO A 11 15.74 43.47 148.20
CA PRO A 11 15.71 42.03 147.93
C PRO A 11 15.04 41.68 146.56
N PRO A 12 15.13 40.42 146.10
CA PRO A 12 15.34 40.08 144.69
C PRO A 12 14.10 39.54 143.91
N VAL A 13 14.35 39.33 142.62
CA VAL A 13 13.49 38.91 141.48
C VAL A 13 12.62 37.66 141.73
N GLU A 14 11.38 37.70 141.23
CA GLU A 14 10.72 36.53 140.64
C GLU A 14 10.20 36.82 139.23
N SER A 15 10.49 35.90 138.32
CA SER A 15 10.24 35.94 136.89
C SER A 15 9.06 35.03 136.54
N SER A 16 7.84 35.57 136.46
CA SER A 16 6.73 35.12 135.61
C SER A 16 5.51 36.01 135.89
N GLU A 17 4.54 36.05 134.97
CA GLU A 17 3.30 36.88 135.00
C GLU A 17 3.42 38.35 134.58
N PHE A 18 3.63 38.56 133.28
CA PHE A 18 3.13 39.75 132.59
C PHE A 18 2.48 39.35 131.26
N LEU A 19 1.36 38.64 131.31
CA LEU A 19 0.36 38.64 130.24
C LEU A 19 -1.04 38.67 130.89
N PRO A 20 -1.89 39.66 130.56
CA PRO A 20 -3.25 39.72 131.08
C PRO A 20 -4.08 38.50 130.61
N PRO A 21 -5.11 38.07 131.35
CA PRO A 21 -5.99 37.00 130.91
C PRO A 21 -6.63 37.36 129.56
N ILE A 22 -6.50 36.46 128.59
CA ILE A 22 -7.00 36.61 127.22
C ILE A 22 -8.52 36.72 127.26
N GLY A 23 -9.06 37.92 127.09
CA GLY A 23 -10.50 38.16 127.03
C GLY A 23 -11.15 37.43 125.84
N ASN A 24 -12.44 37.13 125.94
CA ASN A 24 -13.19 36.40 124.91
C ASN A 24 -13.07 37.01 123.49
N TRP A 25 -12.83 38.32 123.40
CA TRP A 25 -12.55 39.04 122.16
C TRP A 25 -11.22 38.66 121.49
N ALA A 26 -10.17 38.36 122.25
CA ALA A 26 -8.88 37.94 121.70
C ALA A 26 -8.90 36.48 121.21
N ARG A 27 -9.70 35.60 121.82
CA ARG A 27 -9.95 34.22 121.31
C ARG A 27 -10.81 34.23 120.04
N LEU A 28 -11.83 35.10 119.96
CA LEU A 28 -12.59 35.33 118.73
C LEU A 28 -11.69 35.89 117.63
N GLY A 29 -10.80 36.84 117.97
CA GLY A 29 -9.79 37.37 117.06
C GLY A 29 -8.86 36.30 116.49
N SER A 30 -8.34 35.39 117.31
CA SER A 30 -7.45 34.32 116.82
C SER A 30 -8.18 33.27 115.97
N LEU A 31 -9.43 32.93 116.31
CA LEU A 31 -10.25 32.01 115.50
C LEU A 31 -10.61 32.61 114.13
N VAL A 32 -10.91 33.92 114.07
CA VAL A 32 -11.13 34.62 112.80
C VAL A 32 -9.85 34.69 111.98
N LEU A 33 -8.69 34.87 112.61
CA LEU A 33 -7.40 34.93 111.92
C LEU A 33 -6.99 33.56 111.36
N VAL A 34 -7.13 32.49 112.15
CA VAL A 34 -6.87 31.11 111.69
C VAL A 34 -7.91 30.66 110.66
N GLY A 35 -9.18 31.02 110.83
CA GLY A 35 -10.24 30.74 109.85
C GLY A 35 -10.07 31.53 108.54
N GLY A 36 -9.59 32.77 108.62
CA GLY A 36 -9.28 33.61 107.45
C GLY A 36 -8.06 33.11 106.69
N VAL A 37 -6.99 32.72 107.40
CA VAL A 37 -5.79 32.12 106.78
C VAL A 37 -6.11 30.73 106.21
N GLY A 38 -6.85 29.89 106.95
CA GLY A 38 -7.31 28.59 106.47
C GLY A 38 -8.23 28.72 105.24
N GLY A 39 -9.13 29.69 105.24
CA GLY A 39 -10.00 30.02 104.11
C GLY A 39 -9.22 30.53 102.90
N ALA A 40 -8.21 31.38 103.10
CA ALA A 40 -7.35 31.87 102.03
C ALA A 40 -6.50 30.76 101.40
N ILE A 41 -5.97 29.82 102.20
CA ILE A 41 -5.22 28.66 101.69
C ILE A 41 -6.15 27.70 100.94
N ALA A 42 -7.35 27.44 101.45
CA ALA A 42 -8.35 26.63 100.77
C ALA A 42 -8.80 27.27 99.44
N LEU A 43 -9.03 28.59 99.42
CA LEU A 43 -9.35 29.34 98.21
C LEU A 43 -8.18 29.35 97.21
N ALA A 44 -6.94 29.56 97.67
CA ALA A 44 -5.77 29.54 96.80
C ALA A 44 -5.51 28.15 96.18
N SER A 45 -5.88 27.07 96.85
CA SER A 45 -5.77 25.70 96.32
C SER A 45 -6.83 25.37 95.27
N VAL A 46 -7.98 26.05 95.29
CA VAL A 46 -9.10 25.79 94.36
C VAL A 46 -9.08 26.75 93.16
N ILE A 47 -8.43 27.91 93.31
CA ILE A 47 -8.30 28.90 92.23
C ILE A 47 -7.10 28.51 91.35
N GLU A 48 -7.36 27.77 90.28
CA GLU A 48 -6.40 27.56 89.20
C GLU A 48 -6.05 28.90 88.53
N TYR A 49 -4.79 29.32 88.61
CA TYR A 49 -4.30 30.50 87.92
C TYR A 49 -4.05 30.16 86.45
N LYS A 50 -4.89 30.68 85.55
CA LYS A 50 -4.75 30.48 84.12
C LYS A 50 -3.58 31.31 83.59
N VAL A 51 -2.42 30.69 83.42
CA VAL A 51 -1.27 31.33 82.78
C VAL A 51 -1.57 31.45 81.28
N THR A 52 -1.44 32.67 80.75
CA THR A 52 -1.62 32.93 79.31
C THR A 52 -0.26 33.20 78.70
N VAL A 53 0.18 32.32 77.81
CA VAL A 53 1.42 32.47 77.06
C VAL A 53 1.14 33.28 75.80
N LYS A 54 1.86 34.39 75.60
CA LYS A 54 1.74 35.22 74.40
C LYS A 54 2.93 34.97 73.48
N GLY A 55 2.65 34.49 72.28
CA GLY A 55 3.65 34.24 71.24
C GLY A 55 3.30 34.97 69.95
N GLN A 56 4.31 35.39 69.19
CA GLN A 56 4.09 35.86 67.82
C GLN A 56 3.82 34.66 66.92
N ALA A 57 2.73 34.70 66.17
CA ALA A 57 2.33 33.63 65.26
C ALA A 57 2.43 34.05 63.79
N SER A 58 2.88 33.13 62.94
CA SER A 58 2.90 33.29 61.50
C SER A 58 2.07 32.21 60.83
N ILE A 59 1.27 32.62 59.83
CA ILE A 59 0.48 31.70 59.01
C ILE A 59 1.37 31.20 57.88
N ARG A 60 1.51 29.89 57.74
CA ARG A 60 2.22 29.28 56.62
C ARG A 60 1.37 28.16 56.01
N PRO A 61 1.31 28.03 54.68
CA PRO A 61 0.69 26.85 54.07
C PRO A 61 1.44 25.59 54.50
N ALA A 62 0.71 24.58 54.96
CA ALA A 62 1.24 23.24 55.15
C ALA A 62 1.08 22.47 53.85
N GLY A 63 2.21 22.10 53.27
CA GLY A 63 2.27 21.40 51.99
C GLY A 63 3.61 21.62 51.31
N GLU A 64 3.90 20.78 50.33
CA GLU A 64 5.06 20.95 49.46
C GLU A 64 4.76 22.03 48.41
N LEU A 65 5.74 22.91 48.17
CA LEU A 65 5.66 23.87 47.07
C LEU A 65 5.70 23.13 45.74
N ARG A 66 4.77 23.44 44.83
CA ARG A 66 4.79 22.90 43.47
C ARG A 66 5.77 23.70 42.64
N LEU A 67 6.82 23.03 42.18
CA LEU A 67 7.82 23.64 41.29
C LEU A 67 7.29 23.62 39.85
N VAL A 68 7.30 24.77 39.21
CA VAL A 68 7.14 24.89 37.77
C VAL A 68 8.51 25.04 37.16
N GLN A 69 8.87 24.10 36.29
CA GLN A 69 10.18 24.03 35.66
C GLN A 69 10.06 24.27 34.15
N ALA A 70 11.13 24.75 33.53
CA ALA A 70 11.20 24.88 32.08
C ALA A 70 11.28 23.49 31.43
N ALA A 71 10.35 23.19 30.53
CA ALA A 71 10.32 21.92 29.79
C ALA A 71 11.37 21.85 28.67
N THR A 72 11.83 23.01 28.18
CA THR A 72 12.84 23.13 27.13
C THR A 72 13.78 24.30 27.43
N GLU A 73 14.96 24.29 26.82
CA GLU A 73 15.91 25.39 26.92
C GLU A 73 15.63 26.50 25.91
N GLY A 74 15.90 27.75 26.28
CA GLY A 74 15.76 28.89 25.37
C GLY A 74 15.69 30.24 26.06
N GLN A 75 15.47 31.30 25.29
CA GLN A 75 15.39 32.66 25.81
C GLN A 75 13.94 33.05 26.11
N ILE A 76 13.68 33.58 27.31
CA ILE A 76 12.34 34.06 27.68
C ILE A 76 12.01 35.31 26.87
N THR A 77 10.90 35.30 26.13
CA THR A 77 10.41 36.45 25.36
C THR A 77 9.49 37.34 26.19
N ASN A 78 8.51 36.74 26.87
CA ASN A 78 7.54 37.46 27.71
C ASN A 78 7.32 36.73 29.04
N VAL A 79 7.13 37.51 30.10
CA VAL A 79 6.69 37.05 31.42
C VAL A 79 5.34 37.69 31.72
N PHE A 80 4.30 36.89 31.95
CA PHE A 80 2.91 37.34 32.06
C PHE A 80 2.40 37.43 33.50
N VAL A 81 3.21 37.00 34.46
CA VAL A 81 2.83 36.89 35.87
C VAL A 81 3.82 37.61 36.79
N LYS A 82 3.40 37.88 38.02
CA LYS A 82 4.21 38.48 39.07
C LYS A 82 4.14 37.67 40.37
N GLU A 83 5.12 37.87 41.24
CA GLU A 83 5.08 37.29 42.60
C GLU A 83 3.82 37.73 43.36
N ASN A 84 3.30 36.84 44.20
CA ASN A 84 2.05 36.99 44.96
C ASN A 84 0.77 37.12 44.11
N GLN A 85 0.84 36.81 42.80
CA GLN A 85 -0.33 36.74 41.94
C GLN A 85 -1.05 35.40 42.08
N VAL A 86 -2.38 35.45 42.13
CA VAL A 86 -3.25 34.26 42.06
C VAL A 86 -3.32 33.79 40.60
N VAL A 87 -3.06 32.51 40.38
CA VAL A 87 -3.06 31.88 39.06
C VAL A 87 -3.86 30.58 39.06
N LYS A 88 -4.39 30.24 37.90
CA LYS A 88 -5.11 28.99 37.66
C LYS A 88 -4.25 28.02 36.86
N LYS A 89 -4.55 26.74 37.00
CA LYS A 89 -3.98 25.67 36.20
C LYS A 89 -4.14 25.96 34.71
N GLY A 90 -3.02 25.91 33.99
CA GLY A 90 -2.95 26.21 32.56
C GLY A 90 -2.69 27.68 32.22
N ASP A 91 -2.69 28.60 33.19
CA ASP A 91 -2.29 29.98 32.96
C ASP A 91 -0.82 30.02 32.50
N VAL A 92 -0.51 30.88 31.53
CA VAL A 92 0.85 31.01 30.98
C VAL A 92 1.66 31.91 31.91
N LEU A 93 2.75 31.38 32.47
CA LEU A 93 3.71 32.13 33.29
C LEU A 93 4.64 32.95 32.40
N ALA A 94 5.24 32.28 31.42
CA ALA A 94 6.22 32.87 30.51
C ALA A 94 6.24 32.11 29.18
N THR A 95 6.80 32.76 28.16
CA THR A 95 7.00 32.18 26.83
C THR A 95 8.48 32.21 26.48
N ILE A 96 8.99 31.10 25.97
CA ILE A 96 10.32 30.99 25.37
C ILE A 96 10.23 31.39 23.90
N ASP A 97 11.28 32.01 23.34
CA ASP A 97 11.37 32.34 21.91
C ASP A 97 11.18 31.09 21.06
N ASP A 98 10.08 31.06 20.33
CA ASP A 98 9.66 29.96 19.48
C ASP A 98 9.80 30.28 17.99
N SER A 99 10.38 31.43 17.62
CA SER A 99 10.44 31.94 16.24
C SER A 99 11.05 30.93 15.26
N ARG A 100 12.10 30.22 15.69
CA ARG A 100 12.77 29.17 14.90
C ARG A 100 11.86 27.96 14.69
N LEU A 101 11.14 27.55 15.74
CA LEU A 101 10.23 26.41 15.69
C LEU A 101 8.98 26.75 14.85
N GLN A 102 8.46 27.97 14.94
CA GLN A 102 7.36 28.45 14.09
C GLN A 102 7.76 28.47 12.62
N THR A 103 8.97 28.96 12.32
CA THR A 103 9.51 28.95 10.95
C THR A 103 9.64 27.51 10.43
N LYS A 104 10.20 26.60 11.25
CA LYS A 104 10.34 25.18 10.90
C LYS A 104 8.97 24.51 10.68
N LYS A 105 7.99 24.80 11.53
CA LYS A 105 6.61 24.34 11.37
C LYS A 105 6.02 24.79 10.03
N SER A 106 6.11 26.08 9.71
CA SER A 106 5.59 26.62 8.45
C SER A 106 6.28 25.98 7.24
N GLN A 107 7.59 25.76 7.31
CA GLN A 107 8.34 25.09 6.24
C GLN A 107 7.90 23.63 6.06
N LEU A 108 7.76 22.87 7.14
CA LEU A 108 7.31 21.48 7.09
C LEU A 108 5.87 21.37 6.56
N GLN A 109 4.97 22.27 6.97
CA GLN A 109 3.61 22.33 6.44
C GLN A 109 3.60 22.59 4.92
N SER A 110 4.44 23.50 4.45
CA SER A 110 4.61 23.75 3.01
C SER A 110 5.16 22.52 2.27
N ASN A 111 6.17 21.85 2.82
CA ASN A 111 6.76 20.64 2.23
C ASN A 111 5.74 19.49 2.15
N ILE A 112 4.95 19.30 3.21
CA ILE A 112 3.86 18.33 3.28
C ILE A 112 2.82 18.61 2.19
N GLN A 113 2.38 19.85 2.07
CA GLN A 113 1.40 20.24 1.04
C GLN A 113 1.95 20.00 -0.37
N GLN A 114 3.21 20.39 -0.63
CA GLN A 114 3.87 20.16 -1.91
C GLN A 114 3.98 18.67 -2.25
N THR A 115 4.39 17.85 -1.27
CA THR A 115 4.52 16.40 -1.44
C THR A 115 3.16 15.73 -1.69
N GLN A 116 2.10 16.19 -1.00
CA GLN A 116 0.74 15.72 -1.24
C GLN A 116 0.26 16.03 -2.67
N LEU A 117 0.55 17.23 -3.18
CA LEU A 117 0.23 17.58 -4.58
C LEU A 117 1.01 16.73 -5.58
N GLN A 118 2.29 16.47 -5.32
CA GLN A 118 3.10 15.57 -6.15
C GLN A 118 2.55 14.14 -6.13
N LEU A 119 2.14 13.62 -4.98
CA LEU A 119 1.48 12.30 -4.87
C LEU A 119 0.19 12.25 -5.69
N LEU A 120 -0.64 13.29 -5.62
CA LEU A 120 -1.87 13.38 -6.42
C LEU A 120 -1.57 13.34 -7.92
N GLN A 121 -0.52 14.04 -8.36
CA GLN A 121 -0.08 14.02 -9.75
C GLN A 121 0.42 12.63 -10.17
N ILE A 122 1.25 11.98 -9.35
CA ILE A 122 1.76 10.62 -9.62
C ILE A 122 0.59 9.62 -9.68
N ASP A 123 -0.38 9.71 -8.77
CA ASP A 123 -1.55 8.82 -8.77
C ASP A 123 -2.41 9.01 -10.03
N ALA A 124 -2.55 10.25 -10.52
CA ALA A 124 -3.20 10.54 -11.79
C ALA A 124 -2.43 9.96 -12.98
N GLN A 125 -1.09 10.06 -12.99
CA GLN A 125 -0.23 9.45 -14.01
C GLN A 125 -0.34 7.92 -14.02
N ILE A 126 -0.25 7.27 -12.84
CA ILE A 126 -0.43 5.82 -12.70
C ILE A 126 -1.82 5.40 -13.22
N LYS A 127 -2.87 6.15 -12.90
CA LYS A 127 -4.23 5.87 -13.38
C LYS A 127 -4.35 5.99 -14.90
N ALA A 128 -3.71 7.00 -15.50
CA ALA A 128 -3.66 7.15 -16.95
C ALA A 128 -2.89 6.00 -17.60
N LEU A 129 -1.73 5.64 -17.05
CA LEU A 129 -0.90 4.55 -17.54
C LEU A 129 -1.59 3.19 -17.42
N ASN A 130 -2.31 2.93 -16.33
CA ASN A 130 -3.13 1.71 -16.18
C ASN A 130 -4.20 1.59 -17.29
N ARG A 131 -4.82 2.71 -17.69
CA ARG A 131 -5.77 2.71 -18.81
C ARG A 131 -5.07 2.42 -20.13
N GLN A 132 -3.88 2.98 -20.34
CA GLN A 132 -3.07 2.72 -21.52
C GLN A 132 -2.61 1.26 -21.61
N ILE A 133 -2.12 0.68 -20.52
CA ILE A 133 -1.74 -0.74 -20.44
C ILE A 133 -2.94 -1.64 -20.79
N LYS A 134 -4.13 -1.33 -20.25
CA LYS A 134 -5.34 -2.08 -20.58
C LYS A 134 -5.70 -1.97 -22.06
N ALA A 135 -5.68 -0.75 -22.61
CA ALA A 135 -5.99 -0.51 -24.02
C ALA A 135 -4.99 -1.21 -24.96
N GLU A 136 -3.70 -1.18 -24.63
CA GLU A 136 -2.66 -1.88 -25.40
C GLU A 136 -2.77 -3.41 -25.28
N THR A 137 -3.17 -3.92 -24.10
CA THR A 137 -3.46 -5.35 -23.93
C THR A 137 -4.62 -5.79 -24.83
N GLU A 138 -5.71 -5.02 -24.86
CA GLU A 138 -6.85 -5.29 -25.73
C GLU A 138 -6.47 -5.16 -27.21
N ARG A 139 -5.66 -4.16 -27.58
CA ARG A 139 -5.16 -3.98 -28.94
C ARG A 139 -4.31 -5.16 -29.40
N LYS A 140 -3.32 -5.58 -28.59
CA LYS A 140 -2.50 -6.78 -28.85
C LYS A 140 -3.39 -8.01 -29.05
N ASN A 141 -4.34 -8.25 -28.16
CA ASN A 141 -5.22 -9.42 -28.25
C ASN A 141 -6.05 -9.39 -29.53
N ARG A 142 -6.62 -8.23 -29.91
CA ARG A 142 -7.34 -8.08 -31.19
C ARG A 142 -6.45 -8.33 -32.39
N ALA A 143 -5.22 -7.80 -32.40
CA ALA A 143 -4.25 -8.01 -33.47
C ALA A 143 -3.91 -9.50 -33.62
N VAL A 144 -3.56 -10.18 -32.53
CA VAL A 144 -3.27 -11.62 -32.53
C VAL A 144 -4.49 -12.44 -32.96
N THR A 145 -5.70 -12.12 -32.48
CA THR A 145 -6.93 -12.80 -32.94
C THR A 145 -7.17 -12.61 -34.44
N SER A 146 -6.95 -11.41 -34.96
CA SER A 146 -7.10 -11.15 -36.41
C SER A 146 -6.06 -11.92 -37.24
N ALA A 147 -4.81 -11.96 -36.79
CA ALA A 147 -3.74 -12.72 -37.43
C ALA A 147 -4.01 -14.24 -37.37
N GLN A 148 -4.58 -14.74 -36.26
CA GLN A 148 -4.99 -16.14 -36.14
C GLN A 148 -6.15 -16.49 -37.07
N ALA A 149 -7.14 -15.60 -37.23
CA ALA A 149 -8.22 -15.79 -38.18
C ALA A 149 -7.70 -15.85 -39.63
N GLU A 150 -6.70 -15.03 -39.95
CA GLU A 150 -6.04 -15.04 -41.24
C GLU A 150 -5.25 -16.33 -41.48
N LEU A 151 -4.48 -16.81 -40.49
CA LEU A 151 -3.83 -18.12 -40.57
C LEU A 151 -4.83 -19.24 -40.84
N ASN A 152 -5.96 -19.25 -40.14
CA ASN A 152 -7.02 -20.25 -40.35
C ASN A 152 -7.62 -20.14 -41.76
N ARG A 153 -7.74 -18.93 -42.33
CA ARG A 153 -8.18 -18.72 -43.71
C ARG A 153 -7.16 -19.28 -44.70
N VAL A 154 -5.87 -18.96 -44.54
CA VAL A 154 -4.78 -19.44 -45.39
C VAL A 154 -4.67 -20.98 -45.33
N GLN A 155 -4.79 -21.57 -44.14
CA GLN A 155 -4.79 -23.02 -43.98
C GLN A 155 -5.94 -23.70 -44.73
N ARG A 156 -7.16 -23.14 -44.65
CA ARG A 156 -8.31 -23.66 -45.42
C ARG A 156 -8.08 -23.54 -46.92
N ASN A 157 -7.61 -22.40 -47.40
CA ASN A 157 -7.30 -22.20 -48.82
C ASN A 157 -6.22 -23.20 -49.29
N TYR A 158 -5.21 -23.47 -48.47
CA TYR A 158 -4.16 -24.44 -48.78
C TYR A 158 -4.73 -25.86 -48.87
N GLN A 159 -5.59 -26.27 -47.93
CA GLN A 159 -6.27 -27.57 -47.97
C GLN A 159 -7.17 -27.68 -49.21
N GLU A 160 -7.94 -26.64 -49.52
CA GLU A 160 -8.79 -26.58 -50.71
C GLU A 160 -7.94 -26.73 -51.97
N LYS A 161 -6.82 -26.00 -52.08
CA LYS A 161 -5.88 -26.13 -53.19
C LYS A 161 -5.32 -27.54 -53.34
N GLN A 162 -4.99 -28.22 -52.23
CA GLN A 162 -4.55 -29.61 -52.27
C GLN A 162 -5.65 -30.54 -52.80
N ILE A 163 -6.91 -30.32 -52.42
CA ILE A 163 -8.05 -31.11 -52.90
C ILE A 163 -8.27 -30.86 -54.39
N THR A 164 -8.30 -29.60 -54.83
CA THR A 164 -8.50 -29.22 -56.23
C THR A 164 -7.42 -29.82 -57.12
N VAL A 165 -6.14 -29.70 -56.74
CA VAL A 165 -5.04 -30.25 -57.55
C VAL A 165 -5.10 -31.78 -57.60
N LYS A 166 -5.44 -32.45 -56.49
CA LYS A 166 -5.64 -33.91 -56.49
C LYS A 166 -6.79 -34.33 -57.42
N ALA A 167 -7.90 -33.57 -57.43
CA ALA A 167 -9.02 -33.82 -58.31
C ALA A 167 -8.65 -33.63 -59.79
N GLU A 168 -7.91 -32.57 -60.12
CA GLU A 168 -7.41 -32.31 -61.48
C GLU A 168 -6.49 -33.43 -61.98
N VAL A 169 -5.57 -33.91 -61.13
CA VAL A 169 -4.71 -35.06 -61.48
C VAL A 169 -5.53 -36.32 -61.72
N ALA A 170 -6.54 -36.59 -60.89
CA ALA A 170 -7.42 -37.75 -61.06
C ALA A 170 -8.22 -37.66 -62.39
N GLU A 171 -8.72 -36.49 -62.74
CA GLU A 171 -9.42 -36.24 -64.00
C GLU A 171 -8.51 -36.47 -65.22
N VAL A 172 -7.30 -35.90 -65.20
CA VAL A 172 -6.33 -36.07 -66.30
C VAL A 172 -5.88 -37.52 -66.40
N GLN A 173 -5.74 -38.23 -65.28
CA GLN A 173 -5.44 -39.66 -65.25
C GLN A 173 -6.56 -40.49 -65.89
N ALA A 174 -7.83 -40.18 -65.61
CA ALA A 174 -8.97 -40.84 -66.25
C ALA A 174 -9.00 -40.57 -67.77
N ASN A 175 -8.69 -39.34 -68.18
CA ASN A 175 -8.55 -38.99 -69.60
C ASN A 175 -7.39 -39.74 -70.29
N LEU A 176 -6.27 -39.95 -69.59
CA LEU A 176 -5.16 -40.74 -70.12
C LEU A 176 -5.58 -42.19 -70.33
N ASN A 177 -6.26 -42.80 -69.35
CA ASN A 177 -6.75 -44.17 -69.44
C ASN A 177 -7.71 -44.33 -70.63
N ARG A 178 -8.62 -43.38 -70.84
CA ARG A 178 -9.54 -43.36 -71.98
C ARG A 178 -8.80 -43.27 -73.31
N ALA A 179 -7.86 -42.33 -73.45
CA ALA A 179 -7.06 -42.21 -74.67
C ALA A 179 -6.22 -43.48 -74.96
N GLN A 180 -5.72 -44.14 -73.91
CA GLN A 180 -5.02 -45.42 -74.05
C GLN A 180 -5.94 -46.54 -74.53
N GLN A 181 -7.18 -46.61 -74.03
CA GLN A 181 -8.18 -47.57 -74.48
C GLN A 181 -8.56 -47.35 -75.96
N GLU A 182 -8.78 -46.09 -76.37
CA GLU A 182 -9.06 -45.75 -77.78
C GLU A 182 -7.90 -46.13 -78.70
N TRP A 183 -6.65 -45.88 -78.28
CA TRP A 183 -5.46 -46.30 -79.02
C TRP A 183 -5.32 -47.83 -79.11
N GLN A 184 -5.59 -48.55 -78.02
CA GLN A 184 -5.59 -50.02 -78.01
C GLN A 184 -6.66 -50.59 -78.96
N GLN A 185 -7.86 -50.02 -78.94
CA GLN A 185 -8.95 -50.42 -79.82
C GLN A 185 -8.57 -50.22 -81.29
N ALA A 186 -7.98 -49.07 -81.64
CA ALA A 186 -7.51 -48.80 -82.98
C ALA A 186 -6.43 -49.81 -83.44
N GLN A 187 -5.56 -50.28 -82.53
CA GLN A 187 -4.60 -51.35 -82.84
C GLN A 187 -5.25 -52.70 -83.09
N ILE A 188 -6.29 -53.05 -82.34
CA ILE A 188 -7.07 -54.28 -82.53
C ILE A 188 -7.73 -54.25 -83.92
N GLU A 189 -8.33 -53.12 -84.29
CA GLU A 189 -8.93 -52.92 -85.62
C GLU A 189 -7.90 -53.02 -86.75
N LEU A 190 -6.71 -52.43 -86.60
CA LEU A 190 -5.61 -52.60 -87.56
C LEU A 190 -5.20 -54.07 -87.69
N ARG A 191 -5.16 -54.81 -86.58
CA ARG A 191 -4.84 -56.24 -86.60
C ARG A 191 -5.88 -57.03 -87.39
N SER A 192 -7.16 -56.72 -87.20
CA SER A 192 -8.26 -57.31 -87.98
C SER A 192 -8.17 -56.94 -89.46
N ALA A 193 -7.92 -55.68 -89.79
CA ALA A 193 -7.76 -55.20 -91.17
C ALA A 193 -6.59 -55.90 -91.88
N ARG A 194 -5.45 -56.11 -91.19
CA ARG A 194 -4.31 -56.87 -91.72
C ARG A 194 -4.65 -58.33 -91.98
N ALA A 195 -5.39 -58.98 -91.09
CA ALA A 195 -5.84 -60.35 -91.31
C ALA A 195 -6.78 -60.46 -92.53
N ASN A 196 -7.67 -59.48 -92.72
CA ASN A 196 -8.55 -59.40 -93.89
C ASN A 196 -7.77 -59.18 -95.19
N LEU A 197 -6.76 -58.30 -95.17
CA LEU A 197 -5.87 -58.11 -96.33
C LEU A 197 -5.15 -59.41 -96.67
N GLN A 198 -4.56 -60.09 -95.68
CA GLN A 198 -3.87 -61.36 -95.89
C GLN A 198 -4.79 -62.43 -96.53
N SER A 199 -6.04 -62.52 -96.07
CA SER A 199 -7.04 -63.40 -96.68
C SER A 199 -7.36 -63.00 -98.13
N THR A 200 -7.48 -61.71 -98.42
CA THR A 200 -7.77 -61.20 -99.77
C THR A 200 -6.57 -61.39 -100.72
N GLU A 201 -5.35 -61.18 -100.24
CA GLU A 201 -4.11 -61.44 -101.01
C GLU A 201 -3.95 -62.93 -101.33
N ALA A 202 -4.33 -63.82 -100.40
CA ALA A 202 -4.37 -65.26 -100.67
C ALA A 202 -5.39 -65.62 -101.77
N ALA A 203 -6.58 -64.99 -101.76
CA ALA A 203 -7.59 -65.19 -102.81
C ALA A 203 -7.13 -64.66 -104.18
N LEU A 204 -6.51 -63.48 -104.22
CA LEU A 204 -5.90 -62.93 -105.44
C LEU A 204 -4.81 -63.87 -105.99
N LYS A 205 -3.94 -64.41 -105.13
CA LYS A 205 -2.89 -65.35 -105.55
C LYS A 205 -3.48 -66.63 -106.14
N ALA A 206 -4.58 -67.13 -105.56
CA ALA A 206 -5.31 -68.27 -106.11
C ALA A 206 -5.91 -67.94 -107.49
N ALA A 207 -6.53 -66.77 -107.66
CA ALA A 207 -7.08 -66.30 -108.93
C ALA A 207 -5.99 -66.11 -110.01
N GLN A 208 -4.83 -65.53 -109.64
CA GLN A 208 -3.67 -65.39 -110.54
C GLN A 208 -3.13 -66.76 -110.98
N THR A 209 -3.00 -67.70 -110.05
CA THR A 209 -2.56 -69.07 -110.38
C THR A 209 -3.54 -69.75 -111.33
N LYS A 210 -4.85 -69.53 -111.15
CA LYS A 210 -5.91 -70.02 -112.04
C LYS A 210 -5.79 -69.39 -113.43
N ARG A 211 -5.60 -68.07 -113.52
CA ARG A 211 -5.35 -67.34 -114.77
C ARG A 211 -4.12 -67.89 -115.50
N ASP A 212 -3.00 -68.04 -114.81
CA ASP A 212 -1.73 -68.49 -115.41
C ASP A 212 -1.85 -69.91 -115.97
N ARG A 213 -2.58 -70.80 -115.26
CA ARG A 213 -2.95 -72.11 -115.78
C ARG A 213 -3.80 -72.01 -117.04
N TYR A 214 -4.85 -71.20 -117.03
CA TYR A 214 -5.77 -71.06 -118.16
C TYR A 214 -5.07 -70.45 -119.39
N GLN A 215 -4.19 -69.48 -119.19
CA GLN A 215 -3.40 -68.86 -120.26
C GLN A 215 -2.51 -69.89 -120.98
N LYS A 216 -1.86 -70.80 -120.25
CA LYS A 216 -1.08 -71.91 -120.84
C LYS A 216 -1.95 -72.86 -121.67
N VAL A 217 -3.17 -73.14 -121.20
CA VAL A 217 -4.10 -74.06 -121.90
C VAL A 217 -4.71 -73.40 -123.15
N VAL A 218 -5.03 -72.10 -123.11
CA VAL A 218 -5.46 -71.33 -124.29
C VAL A 218 -4.35 -71.25 -125.34
N GLN A 219 -3.10 -71.01 -124.95
CA GLN A 219 -1.95 -71.00 -125.87
C GLN A 219 -1.72 -72.36 -126.56
N ALA A 220 -2.12 -73.46 -125.91
CA ALA A 220 -2.11 -74.80 -126.48
C ALA A 220 -3.35 -75.12 -127.35
N GLY A 221 -4.28 -74.16 -127.54
CA GLY A 221 -5.48 -74.29 -128.38
C GLY A 221 -6.65 -75.06 -127.75
N ALA A 222 -6.55 -75.44 -126.46
CA ALA A 222 -7.49 -76.35 -125.81
C ALA A 222 -8.60 -75.66 -124.99
N LEU A 223 -8.67 -74.33 -125.00
CA LEU A 223 -9.63 -73.54 -124.20
C LEU A 223 -10.07 -72.26 -124.94
N SER A 224 -11.29 -71.78 -124.67
CA SER A 224 -11.88 -70.58 -125.28
C SER A 224 -11.30 -69.27 -124.71
N LEU A 225 -11.13 -68.26 -125.57
CA LEU A 225 -10.71 -66.90 -125.19
C LEU A 225 -11.65 -66.27 -124.15
N ASN A 226 -12.97 -66.47 -124.27
CA ASN A 226 -13.96 -65.92 -123.33
C ASN A 226 -13.76 -66.44 -121.89
N GLN A 227 -13.33 -67.70 -121.74
CA GLN A 227 -13.06 -68.29 -120.41
C GLN A 227 -11.79 -67.72 -119.78
N LEU A 228 -10.83 -67.28 -120.60
CA LEU A 228 -9.65 -66.57 -120.11
C LEU A 228 -10.02 -65.14 -119.67
N GLU A 229 -10.86 -64.44 -120.44
CA GLU A 229 -11.36 -63.10 -120.08
C GLU A 229 -12.16 -63.10 -118.77
N GLU A 230 -12.99 -64.11 -118.51
CA GLU A 230 -13.72 -64.25 -117.24
C GLU A 230 -12.78 -64.38 -116.04
N VAL A 231 -11.73 -65.20 -116.15
CA VAL A 231 -10.71 -65.37 -115.09
C VAL A 231 -9.82 -64.12 -114.96
N GLN A 232 -9.57 -63.39 -116.06
CA GLN A 232 -8.89 -62.10 -116.02
C GLN A 232 -9.72 -61.04 -115.29
N LEU A 233 -11.04 -61.01 -115.52
CA LEU A 233 -11.98 -60.16 -114.79
C LEU A 233 -12.00 -60.53 -113.30
N GLU A 234 -12.01 -61.82 -112.96
CA GLU A 234 -11.91 -62.32 -111.57
C GLU A 234 -10.63 -61.82 -110.89
N VAL A 235 -9.47 -61.89 -111.58
CA VAL A 235 -8.20 -61.34 -111.08
C VAL A 235 -8.29 -59.82 -110.89
N ALA A 236 -8.86 -59.09 -111.85
CA ALA A 236 -9.01 -57.64 -111.76
C ALA A 236 -9.90 -57.23 -110.57
N GLN A 237 -11.00 -57.96 -110.33
CA GLN A 237 -11.89 -57.75 -109.17
C GLN A 237 -11.16 -58.02 -107.85
N GLN A 238 -10.39 -59.11 -107.74
CA GLN A 238 -9.60 -59.41 -106.55
C GLN A 238 -8.46 -58.39 -106.33
N GLN A 239 -7.83 -57.91 -107.41
CA GLN A 239 -6.82 -56.87 -107.33
C GLN A 239 -7.42 -55.57 -106.78
N GLN A 240 -8.59 -55.17 -107.28
CA GLN A 240 -9.31 -54.01 -106.77
C GLN A 240 -9.67 -54.19 -105.29
N ALA A 241 -10.09 -55.39 -104.88
CA ALA A 241 -10.38 -55.68 -103.48
C ALA A 241 -9.14 -55.54 -102.59
N VAL A 242 -7.97 -56.00 -103.04
CA VAL A 242 -6.69 -55.82 -102.33
C VAL A 242 -6.36 -54.33 -102.17
N GLU A 243 -6.46 -53.53 -103.23
CA GLU A 243 -6.18 -52.09 -103.16
C GLU A 243 -7.11 -51.36 -102.18
N VAL A 244 -8.42 -51.69 -102.18
CA VAL A 244 -9.37 -51.15 -101.20
C VAL A 244 -8.99 -51.54 -99.76
N ARG A 245 -8.55 -52.79 -99.54
CA ARG A 245 -8.10 -53.24 -98.22
C ARG A 245 -6.78 -52.58 -97.79
N ARG A 246 -5.85 -52.35 -98.72
CA ARG A 246 -4.61 -51.59 -98.46
C ARG A 246 -4.90 -50.15 -98.08
N ALA A 247 -5.74 -49.46 -98.85
CA ALA A 247 -6.18 -48.11 -98.54
C ALA A 247 -6.86 -48.03 -97.15
N SER A 248 -7.68 -49.02 -96.80
CA SER A 248 -8.29 -49.12 -95.46
C SER A 248 -7.26 -49.29 -94.33
N ILE A 249 -6.19 -50.07 -94.55
CA ILE A 249 -5.09 -50.22 -93.59
C ILE A 249 -4.32 -48.91 -93.43
N GLU A 250 -4.01 -48.21 -94.52
CA GLU A 250 -3.34 -46.91 -94.48
C GLU A 250 -4.17 -45.89 -93.70
N ALA A 251 -5.48 -45.84 -93.94
CA ALA A 251 -6.39 -45.01 -93.16
C ALA A 251 -6.37 -45.38 -91.66
N GLN A 252 -6.39 -46.68 -91.32
CA GLN A 252 -6.31 -47.12 -89.93
C GLN A 252 -4.95 -46.79 -89.28
N GLN A 253 -3.84 -46.83 -90.03
CA GLN A 253 -2.53 -46.42 -89.55
C GLN A 253 -2.49 -44.93 -89.24
N GLN A 254 -3.14 -44.09 -90.05
CA GLN A 254 -3.28 -42.67 -89.78
C GLN A 254 -4.09 -42.43 -88.50
N ILE A 255 -5.19 -43.15 -88.28
CA ILE A 255 -5.98 -43.09 -87.04
C ILE A 255 -5.11 -43.46 -85.83
N ILE A 256 -4.34 -44.56 -85.90
CA ILE A 256 -3.43 -44.95 -84.80
C ILE A 256 -2.37 -43.89 -84.54
N ALA A 257 -1.81 -43.26 -85.57
CA ALA A 257 -0.83 -42.20 -85.42
C ALA A 257 -1.44 -40.97 -84.71
N GLN A 258 -2.65 -40.57 -85.09
CA GLN A 258 -3.40 -39.50 -84.41
C GLN A 258 -3.69 -39.85 -82.94
N GLN A 259 -4.16 -41.07 -82.67
CA GLN A 259 -4.44 -41.53 -81.31
C GLN A 259 -3.17 -41.60 -80.45
N LYS A 260 -2.04 -42.03 -81.02
CA LYS A 260 -0.74 -42.01 -80.35
C LYS A 260 -0.32 -40.60 -79.96
N GLN A 261 -0.54 -39.62 -80.84
CA GLN A 261 -0.27 -38.21 -80.54
C GLN A 261 -1.21 -37.68 -79.45
N ALA A 262 -2.50 -38.05 -79.48
CA ALA A 262 -3.46 -37.70 -78.44
C ALA A 262 -3.04 -38.24 -77.06
N VAL A 263 -2.64 -39.51 -76.97
CA VAL A 263 -2.09 -40.11 -75.74
C VAL A 263 -0.86 -39.35 -75.25
N ALA A 264 0.07 -39.01 -76.15
CA ALA A 264 1.27 -38.25 -75.78
C ALA A 264 0.91 -36.85 -75.23
N ALA A 265 -0.07 -36.17 -75.84
CA ALA A 265 -0.54 -34.87 -75.39
C ALA A 265 -1.20 -34.95 -74.00
N VAL A 266 -2.05 -35.94 -73.75
CA VAL A 266 -2.67 -36.14 -72.43
C VAL A 266 -1.64 -36.53 -71.38
N ARG A 267 -0.63 -37.34 -71.73
CA ARG A 267 0.48 -37.67 -70.82
C ARG A 267 1.29 -36.44 -70.43
N ALA A 268 1.55 -35.54 -71.38
CA ALA A 268 2.21 -34.26 -71.09
C ALA A 268 1.36 -33.39 -70.16
N LYS A 269 0.03 -33.37 -70.34
CA LYS A 269 -0.90 -32.70 -69.42
C LYS A 269 -0.85 -33.32 -68.01
N LEU A 270 -0.82 -34.65 -67.90
CA LEU A 270 -0.71 -35.34 -66.62
C LEU A 270 0.58 -34.97 -65.89
N GLN A 271 1.71 -34.94 -66.59
CA GLN A 271 2.99 -34.56 -66.00
C GLN A 271 2.97 -33.12 -65.47
N ARG A 272 2.31 -32.20 -66.18
CA ARG A 272 2.13 -30.81 -65.72
C ARG A 272 1.24 -30.76 -64.47
N ALA A 273 0.12 -31.48 -64.46
CA ALA A 273 -0.77 -31.56 -63.29
C ALA A 273 -0.10 -32.23 -62.07
N GLN A 274 0.78 -33.20 -62.30
CA GLN A 274 1.56 -33.83 -61.23
C GLN A 274 2.61 -32.89 -60.64
N ALA A 275 3.21 -32.01 -61.44
CA ALA A 275 4.16 -31.02 -60.94
C ALA A 275 3.50 -30.01 -59.98
N THR A 276 2.18 -29.78 -60.10
CA THR A 276 1.42 -28.89 -59.22
C THR A 276 0.95 -29.53 -57.91
N LEU A 277 1.08 -30.85 -57.72
CA LEU A 277 0.59 -31.59 -56.54
C LEU A 277 1.13 -31.13 -55.20
N ASN A 278 2.29 -30.49 -55.19
CA ASN A 278 2.96 -30.01 -53.98
C ASN A 278 2.86 -28.47 -53.92
N PRO A 279 1.69 -27.90 -53.58
CA PRO A 279 1.59 -26.47 -53.38
C PRO A 279 2.53 -26.02 -52.25
N SER A 280 3.13 -24.84 -52.39
CA SER A 280 3.99 -24.25 -51.37
C SER A 280 3.20 -23.90 -50.11
N ASN A 281 3.77 -24.17 -48.93
CA ASN A 281 3.24 -23.75 -47.63
C ASN A 281 3.75 -22.36 -47.20
N ALA A 282 4.43 -21.62 -48.08
CA ALA A 282 5.02 -20.32 -47.75
C ALA A 282 4.01 -19.33 -47.17
N GLU A 283 2.78 -19.28 -47.69
CA GLU A 283 1.72 -18.42 -47.16
C GLU A 283 1.36 -18.75 -45.70
N ILE A 284 1.37 -20.04 -45.33
CA ILE A 284 1.12 -20.49 -43.95
C ILE A 284 2.26 -20.03 -43.05
N VAL A 285 3.51 -20.20 -43.50
CA VAL A 285 4.70 -19.78 -42.74
C VAL A 285 4.70 -18.28 -42.51
N ILE A 286 4.39 -17.48 -43.54
CA ILE A 286 4.27 -16.02 -43.43
C ILE A 286 3.16 -15.64 -42.44
N ALA A 287 1.99 -16.29 -42.52
CA ALA A 287 0.89 -16.02 -41.60
C ALA A 287 1.23 -16.39 -40.14
N GLN A 288 1.96 -17.49 -39.92
CA GLN A 288 2.48 -17.87 -38.60
C GLN A 288 3.50 -16.87 -38.06
N GLU A 289 4.42 -16.42 -38.92
CA GLU A 289 5.44 -15.44 -38.56
C GLU A 289 4.78 -14.09 -38.19
N ASN A 290 3.76 -13.65 -38.94
CA ASN A 290 3.00 -12.45 -38.60
C ASN A 290 2.38 -12.52 -37.20
N ILE A 291 1.85 -13.68 -36.78
CA ILE A 291 1.32 -13.87 -35.42
C ILE A 291 2.44 -13.70 -34.38
N ALA A 292 3.60 -14.30 -34.62
CA ALA A 292 4.75 -14.18 -33.73
C ALA A 292 5.22 -12.73 -33.61
N GLN A 293 5.30 -12.01 -34.73
CA GLN A 293 5.66 -10.59 -34.78
C GLN A 293 4.67 -9.70 -34.05
N GLU A 294 3.36 -9.87 -34.28
CA GLU A 294 2.31 -9.11 -33.57
C GLU A 294 2.34 -9.38 -32.05
N SER A 295 2.54 -10.63 -31.66
CA SER A 295 2.68 -11.00 -30.24
C SER A 295 3.93 -10.37 -29.61
N ALA A 296 5.07 -10.45 -30.29
CA ALA A 296 6.33 -9.90 -29.81
C ALA A 296 6.31 -8.37 -29.71
N ALA A 297 5.79 -7.68 -30.73
CA ALA A 297 5.65 -6.23 -30.74
C ALA A 297 4.72 -5.75 -29.61
N GLY A 298 3.58 -6.44 -29.41
CA GLY A 298 2.67 -6.15 -28.32
C GLY A 298 3.28 -6.40 -26.94
N GLN A 299 4.03 -7.50 -26.76
CA GLN A 299 4.73 -7.81 -25.51
C GLN A 299 5.82 -6.78 -25.20
N ALA A 300 6.61 -6.36 -26.20
CA ALA A 300 7.64 -5.35 -26.02
C ALA A 300 7.04 -4.02 -25.56
N THR A 301 5.95 -3.59 -26.19
CA THR A 301 5.22 -2.36 -25.80
C THR A 301 4.69 -2.46 -24.38
N LEU A 302 4.03 -3.56 -24.01
CA LEU A 302 3.55 -3.77 -22.64
C LEU A 302 4.69 -3.82 -21.62
N ALA A 303 5.84 -4.41 -21.96
CA ALA A 303 7.01 -4.40 -21.10
C ALA A 303 7.55 -2.99 -20.86
N THR A 304 7.55 -2.12 -21.86
CA THR A 304 7.95 -0.72 -21.68
C THR A 304 6.99 0.04 -20.76
N LEU A 305 5.67 -0.12 -20.95
CA LEU A 305 4.66 0.50 -20.08
C LEU A 305 4.73 -0.03 -18.64
N ASN A 306 4.99 -1.32 -18.46
CA ASN A 306 5.15 -1.91 -17.13
C ASN A 306 6.41 -1.39 -16.42
N ARG A 307 7.51 -1.14 -17.13
CA ARG A 307 8.70 -0.51 -16.54
C ARG A 307 8.44 0.94 -16.13
N GLU A 308 7.73 1.70 -16.96
CA GLU A 308 7.31 3.06 -16.62
C GLU A 308 6.39 3.07 -15.39
N TRP A 309 5.46 2.12 -15.33
CA TRP A 309 4.58 1.94 -14.18
C TRP A 309 5.35 1.63 -12.91
N GLU A 310 6.31 0.72 -12.97
CA GLU A 310 7.14 0.37 -11.82
C GLU A 310 7.96 1.59 -11.35
N ALA A 311 8.52 2.37 -12.28
CA ALA A 311 9.23 3.60 -11.94
C ALA A 311 8.32 4.61 -11.19
N LEU A 312 7.10 4.85 -11.69
CA LEU A 312 6.13 5.71 -11.02
C LEU A 312 5.70 5.14 -9.66
N PHE A 313 5.54 3.83 -9.55
CA PHE A 313 5.18 3.16 -8.31
C PHE A 313 6.27 3.31 -7.24
N GLN A 314 7.53 3.12 -7.62
CA GLN A 314 8.69 3.35 -6.74
C GLN A 314 8.78 4.82 -6.33
N GLN A 315 8.59 5.75 -7.27
CA GLN A 315 8.56 7.18 -6.97
C GLN A 315 7.44 7.53 -5.98
N ARG A 316 6.25 6.94 -6.15
CA ARG A 316 5.12 7.12 -5.20
C ARG A 316 5.48 6.63 -3.79
N ILE A 317 6.14 5.48 -3.67
CA ILE A 317 6.58 4.94 -2.38
C ILE A 317 7.56 5.90 -1.72
N GLN A 318 8.55 6.40 -2.46
CA GLN A 318 9.53 7.36 -1.95
C GLN A 318 8.85 8.63 -1.44
N MET A 319 7.94 9.22 -2.22
CA MET A 319 7.17 10.40 -1.83
C MET A 319 6.28 10.15 -0.61
N ARG A 320 5.68 8.97 -0.50
CA ARG A 320 4.87 8.58 0.67
C ARG A 320 5.72 8.45 1.93
N ASN A 321 6.91 7.89 1.82
CA ASN A 321 7.86 7.80 2.93
C ASN A 321 8.34 9.19 3.36
N GLN A 322 8.64 10.08 2.40
CA GLN A 322 8.98 11.47 2.71
C GLN A 322 7.84 12.19 3.42
N LEU A 323 6.60 12.06 2.93
CA LEU A 323 5.43 12.63 3.57
C LEU A 323 5.28 12.14 5.01
N GLN A 324 5.48 10.85 5.25
CA GLN A 324 5.41 10.27 6.58
C GLN A 324 6.53 10.79 7.50
N GLN A 325 7.73 10.99 6.98
CA GLN A 325 8.85 11.57 7.71
C GLN A 325 8.56 13.03 8.09
N ASP A 326 8.16 13.87 7.13
CA ASP A 326 7.84 15.28 7.37
C ASP A 326 6.67 15.44 8.35
N THR A 327 5.67 14.56 8.27
CA THR A 327 4.53 14.56 9.20
C THR A 327 4.96 14.24 10.63
N ARG A 328 5.87 13.27 10.80
CA ARG A 328 6.43 12.94 12.13
C ARG A 328 7.29 14.08 12.67
N GLU A 329 8.09 14.69 11.83
CA GLU A 329 8.92 15.83 12.22
C GLU A 329 8.05 17.04 12.58
N LEU A 330 6.96 17.30 11.83
CA LEU A 330 5.99 18.33 12.16
C LEU A 330 5.37 18.07 13.53
N GLN A 331 4.94 16.84 13.81
CA GLN A 331 4.36 16.48 15.11
C GLN A 331 5.37 16.70 16.25
N GLN A 332 6.65 16.39 16.03
CA GLN A 332 7.69 16.67 17.01
C GLN A 332 7.86 18.18 17.24
N VAL A 333 7.96 18.98 16.16
CA VAL A 333 8.07 20.43 16.26
C VAL A 333 6.85 21.05 16.94
N GLU A 334 5.65 20.53 16.70
CA GLU A 334 4.44 20.98 17.39
C GLU A 334 4.47 20.66 18.89
N ASN A 335 4.99 19.49 19.29
CA ASN A 335 5.19 19.17 20.70
C ASN A 335 6.22 20.11 21.34
N ASP A 336 7.33 20.38 20.65
CA ASP A 336 8.37 21.29 21.13
C ASP A 336 7.80 22.72 21.27
N LEU A 337 6.97 23.18 20.33
CA LEU A 337 6.23 24.45 20.41
C LEU A 337 5.25 24.51 21.59
N HIS A 338 4.62 23.40 21.96
CA HIS A 338 3.79 23.36 23.15
C HIS A 338 4.62 23.50 24.44
N GLN A 339 5.86 22.99 24.44
CA GLN A 339 6.78 23.06 25.57
C GLN A 339 7.46 24.43 25.74
N THR A 340 7.44 25.31 24.74
CA THR A 340 7.95 26.70 24.88
C THR A 340 7.05 27.58 25.74
N LYS A 341 5.79 27.19 25.93
CA LYS A 341 4.84 27.88 26.81
C LYS A 341 4.94 27.28 28.21
N ILE A 342 5.46 28.05 29.15
CA ILE A 342 5.59 27.64 30.54
C ILE A 342 4.24 27.92 31.22
N THR A 343 3.49 26.87 31.53
CA THR A 343 2.16 26.97 32.13
C THR A 343 2.14 26.56 33.60
N VAL A 344 1.18 27.08 34.34
CA VAL A 344 0.88 26.72 35.72
C VAL A 344 0.37 25.28 35.82
N THR A 345 0.93 24.52 36.76
CA THR A 345 0.60 23.10 36.97
C THR A 345 -0.69 22.88 37.78
N GLU A 346 -1.01 23.76 38.74
CA GLU A 346 -2.17 23.69 39.64
C GLU A 346 -2.62 25.10 40.09
N ASP A 347 -3.89 25.24 40.53
CA ASP A 347 -4.44 26.51 41.02
C ASP A 347 -3.74 26.97 42.32
N GLY A 348 -3.26 28.21 42.39
CA GLY A 348 -2.41 28.64 43.49
C GLY A 348 -1.96 30.09 43.46
N ILE A 349 -1.11 30.44 44.40
CA ILE A 349 -0.43 31.74 44.47
C ILE A 349 1.05 31.51 44.14
N ILE A 350 1.62 32.36 43.29
CA ILE A 350 3.05 32.34 42.98
C ILE A 350 3.81 32.88 44.20
N SER A 351 4.51 31.99 44.91
CA SER A 351 5.29 32.33 46.10
C SER A 351 6.70 32.81 45.77
N GLY A 352 7.27 32.37 44.64
CA GLY A 352 8.58 32.79 44.18
C GLY A 352 8.69 32.67 42.67
N LEU A 353 9.28 33.67 42.02
CA LEU A 353 9.48 33.71 40.57
C LEU A 353 10.96 33.91 40.25
N ASN A 354 11.61 32.89 39.71
CA ASN A 354 13.03 32.91 39.33
C ASN A 354 13.27 33.51 37.93
N LEU A 355 12.37 34.38 37.47
CA LEU A 355 12.49 35.12 36.22
C LEU A 355 12.67 36.59 36.53
N ARG A 356 13.86 37.13 36.25
CA ARG A 356 14.17 38.53 36.55
C ARG A 356 13.70 39.47 35.45
N ASN A 357 13.98 39.13 34.20
CA ASN A 357 13.67 39.97 33.04
C ASN A 357 13.37 39.12 31.79
N PRO A 358 12.56 39.65 30.85
CA PRO A 358 12.58 39.18 29.47
C PRO A 358 14.01 39.19 28.91
N GLY A 359 14.34 38.20 28.10
CA GLY A 359 15.68 38.01 27.54
C GLY A 359 16.60 37.09 28.36
N GLN A 360 16.17 36.63 29.54
CA GLN A 360 16.90 35.62 30.33
C GLN A 360 16.87 34.25 29.63
N SER A 361 18.02 33.59 29.54
CA SER A 361 18.10 32.20 29.06
C SER A 361 17.81 31.23 30.19
N VAL A 362 17.00 30.22 29.90
CA VAL A 362 16.63 29.14 30.83
C VAL A 362 17.06 27.78 30.29
N ARG A 363 17.41 26.86 31.18
CA ARG A 363 17.77 25.47 30.86
C ARG A 363 16.60 24.52 31.10
N MET A 364 16.62 23.37 30.44
CA MET A 364 15.67 22.30 30.73
C MET A 364 15.75 21.87 32.20
N GLY A 365 14.61 21.79 32.88
CA GLY A 365 14.50 21.46 34.30
C GLY A 365 14.82 22.61 35.25
N GLU A 366 15.20 23.79 34.74
CA GLU A 366 15.42 24.98 35.57
C GLU A 366 14.12 25.39 36.25
N GLU A 367 14.20 25.69 37.54
CA GLU A 367 13.05 26.09 38.35
C GLU A 367 12.67 27.54 38.04
N ILE A 368 11.46 27.73 37.52
CA ILE A 368 10.96 29.01 37.03
C ILE A 368 10.07 29.68 38.06
N ALA A 369 9.18 28.93 38.70
CA ALA A 369 8.27 29.45 39.71
C ALA A 369 7.93 28.40 40.78
N GLN A 370 7.64 28.88 41.99
CA GLN A 370 7.10 28.08 43.08
C GLN A 370 5.64 28.47 43.33
N ILE A 371 4.75 27.48 43.27
CA ILE A 371 3.31 27.70 43.45
C ILE A 371 2.87 27.06 44.75
N VAL A 372 2.19 27.86 45.57
CA VAL A 372 1.47 27.40 46.75
C VAL A 372 0.04 27.06 46.32
N PRO A 373 -0.37 25.78 46.38
CA PRO A 373 -1.72 25.39 46.02
C PRO A 373 -2.77 26.10 46.88
N SER A 374 -3.85 26.60 46.27
CA SER A 374 -4.91 27.32 47.00
C SER A 374 -5.68 26.43 47.97
N ASN A 375 -5.60 25.11 47.80
CA ASN A 375 -6.22 24.10 48.65
C ASN A 375 -5.29 23.56 49.76
N ALA A 376 -4.07 24.12 49.90
CA ALA A 376 -3.16 23.68 50.94
C ALA A 376 -3.70 24.09 52.34
N PRO A 377 -3.76 23.16 53.31
CA PRO A 377 -4.20 23.49 54.67
C PRO A 377 -3.24 24.51 55.29
N LEU A 378 -3.75 25.61 55.84
CA LEU A 378 -2.93 26.62 56.50
C LEU A 378 -2.59 26.16 57.92
N VAL A 379 -1.31 26.17 58.27
CA VAL A 379 -0.84 25.89 59.64
C VAL A 379 -0.27 27.16 60.24
N ILE A 380 -0.58 27.35 61.51
CA ILE A 380 -0.15 28.51 62.27
C ILE A 380 1.04 28.07 63.12
N LYS A 381 2.20 28.69 62.90
CA LYS A 381 3.38 28.48 63.74
C LYS A 381 3.55 29.66 64.69
N ALA A 382 3.36 29.40 65.98
CA ALA A 382 3.60 30.36 67.05
C ALA A 382 5.00 30.17 67.63
N ALA A 383 5.76 31.26 67.76
CA ALA A 383 7.01 31.28 68.50
C ALA A 383 6.72 31.50 69.99
N VAL A 384 7.20 30.59 70.83
CA VAL A 384 7.02 30.61 72.27
C VAL A 384 8.39 30.75 72.94
N ALA A 385 8.49 31.56 74.00
CA ALA A 385 9.72 31.70 74.75
C ALA A 385 10.09 30.35 75.40
N PRO A 386 11.37 29.95 75.42
CA PRO A 386 11.79 28.65 75.99
C PRO A 386 11.30 28.41 77.42
N GLU A 387 11.14 29.48 78.21
CA GLU A 387 10.65 29.47 79.58
C GLU A 387 9.17 29.05 79.67
N ASP A 388 8.37 29.42 78.67
CA ASP A 388 6.93 29.18 78.62
C ASP A 388 6.55 27.84 77.95
N VAL A 389 7.48 27.18 77.26
CA VAL A 389 7.24 25.90 76.56
C VAL A 389 6.79 24.79 77.52
N SER A 390 7.32 24.80 78.75
CA SER A 390 6.98 23.81 79.78
C SER A 390 5.51 23.85 80.25
N GLN A 391 4.78 24.91 79.91
CA GLN A 391 3.39 25.12 80.32
C GLN A 391 2.38 24.81 79.20
N LEU A 392 2.86 24.33 78.05
CA LEU A 392 2.05 24.04 76.87
C LEU A 392 1.82 22.54 76.67
N GLU A 393 0.57 22.17 76.37
CA GLU A 393 0.15 20.80 76.09
C GLU A 393 -0.68 20.72 74.80
N ILE A 394 -0.52 19.61 74.05
CA ILE A 394 -1.31 19.35 72.85
C ILE A 394 -2.81 19.32 73.22
N GLY A 395 -3.63 20.05 72.47
CA GLY A 395 -5.08 20.15 72.67
C GLY A 395 -5.54 21.37 73.48
N GLN A 396 -4.62 22.21 73.99
CA GLN A 396 -5.00 23.47 74.63
C GLN A 396 -5.72 24.41 73.65
N GLN A 397 -6.72 25.15 74.15
CA GLN A 397 -7.39 26.18 73.35
C GLN A 397 -6.48 27.39 73.19
N VAL A 398 -6.16 27.75 71.95
CA VAL A 398 -5.38 28.94 71.63
C VAL A 398 -6.34 30.03 71.22
N GLN A 399 -6.21 31.24 71.79
CA GLN A 399 -6.90 32.42 71.28
C GLN A 399 -5.96 33.19 70.38
N MET A 400 -6.40 33.42 69.15
CA MET A 400 -5.60 34.04 68.12
C MET A 400 -6.26 35.28 67.56
N GLN A 401 -5.48 36.35 67.43
CA GLN A 401 -5.88 37.57 66.76
C GLN A 401 -5.03 37.76 65.51
N VAL A 402 -5.68 37.95 64.36
CA VAL A 402 -5.00 38.20 63.08
C VAL A 402 -4.80 39.69 62.93
N SER A 403 -3.56 40.17 62.87
CA SER A 403 -3.26 41.62 62.80
C SER A 403 -3.88 42.33 61.59
N ALA A 404 -4.17 41.60 60.50
CA ALA A 404 -4.83 42.13 59.30
C ALA A 404 -6.36 42.25 59.43
N CYS A 405 -6.97 41.68 60.49
CA CYS A 405 -8.41 41.70 60.73
C CYS A 405 -8.70 42.43 62.06
N PRO A 406 -9.32 43.63 62.05
CA PRO A 406 -9.66 44.35 63.27
C PRO A 406 -10.56 43.53 64.20
N TYR A 407 -10.24 43.50 65.49
CA TYR A 407 -10.98 42.75 66.52
C TYR A 407 -12.50 43.04 66.57
N PRO A 408 -12.98 44.29 66.40
CA PRO A 408 -14.41 44.60 66.52
C PRO A 408 -15.29 43.86 65.49
N ASP A 409 -14.74 43.59 64.30
CA ASP A 409 -15.50 43.04 63.18
C ASP A 409 -15.29 41.53 63.00
N TYR A 410 -14.13 40.99 63.43
CA TYR A 410 -13.72 39.62 63.11
C TYR A 410 -13.44 38.72 64.33
N GLY A 411 -13.38 39.26 65.55
CA GLY A 411 -13.18 38.46 66.78
C GLY A 411 -11.83 37.72 66.88
N THR A 412 -11.76 36.65 67.68
CA THR A 412 -10.59 35.76 67.83
C THR A 412 -10.85 34.38 67.24
N LEU A 413 -9.83 33.80 66.61
CA LEU A 413 -9.83 32.41 66.19
C LEU A 413 -9.45 31.52 67.38
N ASN A 414 -10.18 30.41 67.57
CA ASN A 414 -9.95 29.48 68.68
C ASN A 414 -9.49 28.09 68.21
N PRO A 415 -8.31 27.95 67.58
CA PRO A 415 -7.78 26.64 67.20
C PRO A 415 -7.28 25.85 68.42
N LEU A 416 -7.11 24.54 68.23
CA LEU A 416 -6.45 23.66 69.20
C LEU A 416 -4.95 23.67 68.98
N LEU A 417 -4.17 23.71 70.05
CA LEU A 417 -2.72 23.61 70.00
C LEU A 417 -2.32 22.20 69.53
N SER A 418 -1.42 22.14 68.56
CA SER A 418 -0.70 20.91 68.19
C SER A 418 0.79 21.23 68.22
N LEU A 419 1.58 20.41 68.92
CA LEU A 419 3.04 20.55 69.02
C LEU A 419 3.75 19.77 67.91
#